data_AF-A0A1H6CJX2-F1
#
_entry.id   AF-A0A1H6CJX2-F1
#
_cell.length_a   1.000
_cell.length_b   1.000
_cell.length_c   1.000
_cell.angle_alpha   90.00
_cell.angle_beta   90.00
_cell.angle_gamma   90.00
#
_symmetry.space_group_name_H-M   'P 1'
#
loop_
_entity.id
_entity.type
_entity.pdbx_description
1 polymer ?
#
loop_
_entity_poly.entity_id
_entity_poly.type
_entity_poly.pdbx_seq_one_letter_code
_entity_poly.pdbx_strand_id
1 'polypeptide(L)'
;MMNANRLTEIKVSPSLYTEWLERFGGFPAEEACGFVYGKIRKQTAYVSSFAWVANVSEHPTRSFRMSPSDIMIHLGGGTTGNDRRAEASEDPVLLGLFHSHPRTPALPSHEDVSAFRLWPELPSFWIVSLERSVPQTAVYAWEEPLESGSGASPGPSESSVSANKAVTTVDTGQIRIVSPSVKEWRTDRIEPVEATTPFDQSDKTTSLSRLRVGPGRPPRSVAARAWDSRLLRKIPLYIEAP
;
A
#
# COMPACT_ATOMS: atom_id res chain seq x y z
N MET A 1 -18.05 -11.01 -5.55
CA MET A 1 -16.89 -10.10 -5.50
C MET A 1 -16.02 -10.40 -6.70
N MET A 2 -15.63 -9.39 -7.50
CA MET A 2 -14.60 -9.62 -8.53
C MET A 2 -13.28 -9.92 -7.82
N ASN A 3 -12.59 -10.98 -8.20
CA ASN A 3 -11.20 -11.19 -7.75
C ASN A 3 -10.38 -9.98 -8.20
N ALA A 4 -9.95 -9.17 -7.23
CA ALA A 4 -9.04 -8.04 -7.42
C ALA A 4 -7.78 -8.43 -8.22
N ASN A 5 -7.40 -9.71 -8.14
CA ASN A 5 -6.25 -10.30 -8.83
C ASN A 5 -6.37 -10.36 -10.36
N ARG A 6 -7.52 -10.00 -10.93
CA ARG A 6 -7.74 -10.00 -12.39
C ARG A 6 -7.58 -8.64 -13.06
N LEU A 7 -7.04 -7.62 -12.40
CA LEU A 7 -6.82 -6.31 -13.04
C LEU A 7 -5.94 -6.43 -14.29
N THR A 8 -6.47 -6.09 -15.46
CA THR A 8 -5.73 -6.15 -16.73
C THR A 8 -5.15 -4.80 -17.13
N GLU A 9 -5.77 -3.72 -16.68
CA GLU A 9 -5.34 -2.36 -17.01
C GLU A 9 -5.73 -1.39 -15.90
N ILE A 10 -4.97 -0.30 -15.82
CA ILE A 10 -5.21 0.81 -14.91
C ILE A 10 -5.24 2.10 -15.71
N LYS A 11 -6.21 2.96 -15.41
CA LYS A 11 -6.42 4.26 -16.05
C LYS A 11 -6.37 5.37 -15.01
N VAL A 12 -5.68 6.44 -15.36
CA VAL A 12 -5.54 7.66 -14.56
C VAL A 12 -5.70 8.85 -15.49
N SER A 13 -6.43 9.89 -15.06
CA SER A 13 -6.51 11.12 -15.84
C SER A 13 -5.15 11.85 -15.85
N PRO A 14 -4.81 12.61 -16.91
CA PRO A 14 -3.58 13.39 -16.97
C PRO A 14 -3.37 14.33 -15.80
N SER A 15 -4.42 15.06 -15.40
CA SER A 15 -4.35 16.03 -14.31
C SER A 15 -4.03 15.36 -12.98
N LEU A 16 -4.71 14.26 -12.66
CA LEU A 16 -4.49 13.52 -11.42
C LEU A 16 -3.09 12.89 -11.38
N TYR A 17 -2.64 12.33 -12.50
CA TYR A 17 -1.30 11.75 -12.59
C TYR A 17 -0.21 12.82 -12.44
N THR A 18 -0.40 13.99 -13.04
CA THR A 18 0.56 15.10 -12.96
C THR A 18 0.64 15.66 -11.54
N GLU A 19 -0.51 15.94 -10.90
CA GLU A 19 -0.58 16.39 -9.51
C GLU A 19 0.10 15.39 -8.55
N TRP A 20 -0.15 14.10 -8.75
CA TRP A 20 0.48 13.05 -7.96
C TRP A 20 2.00 13.01 -8.16
N LEU A 21 2.49 13.13 -9.39
CA LEU A 21 3.92 13.14 -9.68
C LEU A 21 4.64 14.38 -9.10
N GLU A 22 4.04 15.56 -9.21
CA GLU A 22 4.62 16.82 -8.69
C GLU A 22 4.88 16.74 -7.18
N ARG A 23 4.01 16.07 -6.44
CA ARG A 23 4.13 15.95 -4.98
C ARG A 23 5.34 15.14 -4.51
N PHE A 24 5.91 14.26 -5.35
CA PHE A 24 7.17 13.59 -5.03
C PHE A 24 8.36 14.55 -4.96
N GLY A 25 8.26 15.75 -5.53
CA GLY A 25 9.28 16.80 -5.40
C GLY A 25 9.55 17.21 -3.95
N GLY A 26 8.61 16.97 -3.04
CA GLY A 26 8.79 17.18 -1.59
C GLY A 26 9.63 16.10 -0.88
N PHE A 27 9.95 14.98 -1.55
CA PHE A 27 10.63 13.82 -0.97
C PHE A 27 11.85 13.38 -1.81
N PRO A 28 12.82 14.26 -2.10
CA PRO A 28 13.89 13.97 -3.06
C PRO A 28 14.90 12.91 -2.57
N ALA A 29 14.95 12.62 -1.27
CA ALA A 29 15.90 11.69 -0.68
C ALA A 29 15.25 10.48 0.01
N GLU A 30 13.94 10.52 0.24
CA GLU A 30 13.19 9.54 1.03
C GLU A 30 12.11 8.90 0.17
N GLU A 31 11.84 7.62 0.41
CA GLU A 31 10.66 6.96 -0.11
C GLU A 31 9.41 7.63 0.47
N ALA A 32 8.50 8.03 -0.40
CA ALA A 32 7.18 8.50 -0.02
C ALA A 32 6.18 7.41 -0.34
N CYS A 33 5.14 7.25 0.48
CA CYS A 33 4.18 6.16 0.34
C CYS A 33 2.74 6.59 0.57
N GLY A 34 1.80 5.76 0.12
CA GLY A 34 0.39 5.98 0.36
C GLY A 34 -0.52 4.96 -0.31
N PHE A 35 -1.79 5.33 -0.44
CA PHE A 35 -2.88 4.51 -0.95
C PHE A 35 -3.42 5.04 -2.27
N VAL A 36 -3.89 4.15 -3.11
CA VAL A 36 -4.54 4.44 -4.40
C VAL A 36 -6.02 4.11 -4.29
N TYR A 37 -6.89 5.04 -4.66
CA TYR A 37 -8.34 4.86 -4.64
C TYR A 37 -8.96 5.02 -6.01
N GLY A 38 -10.09 4.34 -6.23
CA GLY A 38 -10.80 4.42 -7.49
C GLY A 38 -11.89 3.38 -7.64
N LYS A 39 -12.21 3.02 -8.88
CA LYS A 39 -13.27 2.06 -9.18
C LYS A 39 -12.76 0.96 -10.09
N ILE A 40 -13.27 -0.26 -9.91
CA ILE A 40 -12.99 -1.37 -10.81
C ILE A 40 -14.23 -1.62 -11.68
N ARG A 41 -14.06 -1.57 -13.01
CA ARG A 41 -15.10 -1.91 -13.98
C ARG A 41 -14.50 -2.83 -15.04
N LYS A 42 -15.07 -4.03 -15.21
CA LYS A 42 -14.64 -5.01 -16.23
C LYS A 42 -13.11 -5.23 -16.24
N GLN A 43 -12.51 -5.46 -15.06
CA GLN A 43 -11.06 -5.69 -14.88
C GLN A 43 -10.15 -4.46 -15.12
N THR A 44 -10.75 -3.30 -15.40
CA THR A 44 -10.04 -2.02 -15.47
C THR A 44 -10.18 -1.27 -14.16
N ALA A 45 -9.06 -0.83 -13.59
CA ALA A 45 -9.08 0.11 -12.47
C ALA A 45 -9.06 1.55 -13.01
N TYR A 46 -9.97 2.38 -12.53
CA TYR A 46 -10.04 3.82 -12.81
C TYR A 46 -9.68 4.56 -11.53
N VAL A 47 -8.49 5.13 -11.49
CA VAL A 47 -7.99 5.83 -10.31
C VAL A 47 -8.70 7.18 -10.18
N SER A 48 -9.21 7.47 -9.00
CA SER A 48 -9.88 8.74 -8.68
C SER A 48 -9.07 9.61 -7.74
N SER A 49 -8.21 9.03 -6.90
CA SER A 49 -7.40 9.79 -5.94
C SER A 49 -6.23 9.00 -5.37
N PHE A 50 -5.27 9.74 -4.80
CA PHE A 50 -4.15 9.21 -4.03
C PHE A 50 -4.20 9.79 -2.61
N ALA A 51 -4.02 8.94 -1.60
CA ALA A 51 -3.89 9.38 -0.21
C ALA A 51 -2.46 9.17 0.27
N TRP A 52 -1.81 10.22 0.74
CA TRP A 52 -0.42 10.19 1.20
C TRP A 52 -0.35 9.85 2.67
N VAL A 53 0.65 9.04 3.04
CA VAL A 53 0.91 8.63 4.42
C VAL A 53 2.36 8.92 4.74
N ALA A 54 2.62 9.31 5.99
CA ALA A 54 3.99 9.51 6.45
C ALA A 54 4.77 8.19 6.40
N ASN A 55 5.97 8.23 5.81
CA ASN A 55 6.90 7.12 5.91
C ASN A 55 7.51 7.10 7.31
N VAL A 56 7.12 6.12 8.12
CA VAL A 56 7.60 5.91 9.49
C VAL A 56 8.68 4.83 9.57
N SER A 57 9.35 4.53 8.45
CA SER A 57 10.51 3.64 8.44
C SER A 57 11.65 4.21 9.30
N GLU A 58 12.41 3.34 9.96
CA GLU A 58 13.68 3.73 10.61
C GLU A 58 14.72 4.20 9.58
N HIS A 59 14.51 3.86 8.31
CA HIS A 59 15.43 4.11 7.22
C HIS A 59 14.68 4.57 5.96
N PRO A 60 14.05 5.76 6.00
CA PRO A 60 13.13 6.22 4.95
C PRO A 60 13.80 6.43 3.59
N THR A 61 15.13 6.52 3.54
CA THR A 61 15.89 6.65 2.28
C THR A 61 16.00 5.36 1.47
N ARG A 62 15.59 4.21 2.03
CA ARG A 62 15.72 2.90 1.40
C ARG A 62 14.54 1.95 1.61
N SER A 63 13.56 2.34 2.41
CA SER A 63 12.37 1.54 2.64
C SER A 63 11.22 2.42 3.13
N PHE A 64 10.00 1.98 2.85
CA PHE A 64 8.79 2.59 3.37
C PHE A 64 8.15 1.73 4.47
N ARG A 65 7.53 2.41 5.43
CA ARG A 65 6.63 1.80 6.41
C ARG A 65 5.51 2.78 6.71
N MET A 66 4.28 2.28 6.80
CA MET A 66 3.13 3.08 7.22
C MET A 66 2.82 2.79 8.69
N SER A 67 2.34 3.80 9.42
CA SER A 67 1.86 3.59 10.78
C SER A 67 0.61 2.70 10.76
N PRO A 68 0.47 1.74 11.70
CA PRO A 68 -0.77 0.97 11.84
C PRO A 68 -2.02 1.85 11.99
N SER A 69 -1.90 3.01 12.65
CA SER A 69 -3.02 3.94 12.79
C SER A 69 -3.48 4.50 11.45
N ASP A 70 -2.54 4.91 10.59
CA ASP A 70 -2.86 5.41 9.24
C ASP A 70 -3.47 4.29 8.39
N ILE A 71 -2.90 3.09 8.47
CA ILE A 71 -3.44 1.90 7.81
C ILE A 71 -4.90 1.67 8.22
N MET A 72 -5.20 1.71 9.52
CA MET A 72 -6.56 1.47 10.02
C MET A 72 -7.54 2.55 9.58
N ILE A 73 -7.12 3.81 9.43
CA ILE A 73 -7.97 4.87 8.86
C ILE A 73 -8.37 4.54 7.42
N HIS A 74 -7.44 3.98 6.64
CA HIS A 74 -7.63 3.68 5.23
C HIS A 74 -8.30 2.32 4.95
N LEU A 75 -8.14 1.34 5.85
CA LEU A 75 -8.77 0.01 5.78
C LEU A 75 -10.10 -0.09 6.53
N GLY A 76 -10.28 0.70 7.59
CA GLY A 76 -11.34 0.55 8.60
C GLY A 76 -12.75 0.97 8.18
N GLY A 77 -12.96 1.28 6.90
CA GLY A 77 -14.28 1.54 6.36
C GLY A 77 -14.76 2.98 6.56
N GLY A 78 -15.38 3.52 5.52
CA GLY A 78 -16.38 4.54 5.71
C GLY A 78 -17.43 4.03 6.69
N THR A 79 -17.40 4.54 7.92
CA THR A 79 -18.56 4.56 8.80
C THR A 79 -19.20 5.94 8.72
N THR A 80 -19.89 6.22 7.62
CA THR A 80 -21.26 6.71 7.81
C THR A 80 -22.09 5.45 7.99
N GLY A 81 -22.58 5.23 9.21
CA GLY A 81 -23.27 4.00 9.58
C GLY A 81 -24.38 3.67 8.58
N ASN A 82 -24.28 2.51 7.94
CA ASN A 82 -25.39 1.63 7.62
C ASN A 82 -24.84 0.39 6.90
N ASP A 83 -25.26 -0.78 7.38
CA ASP A 83 -25.15 -2.08 6.71
C ASP A 83 -25.82 -2.04 5.34
N ARG A 84 -25.16 -1.45 4.34
CA ARG A 84 -25.60 -1.52 2.94
C ARG A 84 -24.72 -2.49 2.20
N ARG A 85 -25.26 -3.71 2.12
CA ARG A 85 -25.07 -4.71 1.07
C ARG A 85 -24.29 -4.16 -0.13
N ALA A 86 -23.14 -4.77 -0.39
CA ALA A 86 -22.12 -4.41 -1.38
C ALA A 86 -22.54 -4.56 -2.85
N GLU A 87 -23.71 -4.05 -3.24
CA GLU A 87 -24.08 -3.93 -4.65
C GLU A 87 -24.46 -2.48 -4.98
N ALA A 88 -23.62 -1.87 -5.81
CA ALA A 88 -23.77 -0.53 -6.41
C ALA A 88 -23.55 0.69 -5.50
N SER A 89 -22.59 0.64 -4.56
CA SER A 89 -21.98 1.87 -4.07
C SER A 89 -21.11 2.47 -5.18
N GLU A 90 -21.36 3.73 -5.54
CA GLU A 90 -20.52 4.53 -6.43
C GLU A 90 -19.29 5.11 -5.69
N ASP A 91 -18.97 4.63 -4.50
CA ASP A 91 -17.86 5.15 -3.72
C ASP A 91 -16.53 4.56 -4.22
N PRO A 92 -15.45 5.35 -4.22
CA PRO A 92 -14.12 4.83 -4.50
C PRO A 92 -13.74 3.73 -3.50
N VAL A 93 -13.18 2.64 -4.03
CA VAL A 93 -12.60 1.54 -3.25
C VAL A 93 -11.07 1.68 -3.22
N LEU A 94 -10.44 1.04 -2.24
CA LEU A 94 -8.99 0.94 -2.18
C LEU A 94 -8.48 0.02 -3.31
N LEU A 95 -7.68 0.58 -4.22
CA LEU A 95 -7.11 -0.11 -5.37
C LEU A 95 -5.70 -0.63 -5.13
N GLY A 96 -4.96 -0.06 -4.18
CA GLY A 96 -3.56 -0.43 -4.00
C GLY A 96 -2.76 0.46 -3.08
N LEU A 97 -1.47 0.18 -3.03
CA LEU A 97 -0.44 1.00 -2.39
C LEU A 97 0.45 1.62 -3.45
N PHE A 98 1.02 2.77 -3.12
CA PHE A 98 2.14 3.31 -3.87
C PHE A 98 3.31 3.61 -2.95
N HIS A 99 4.52 3.52 -3.49
CA HIS A 99 5.70 4.13 -2.92
C HIS A 99 6.67 4.65 -4.00
N SER A 100 7.61 5.50 -3.61
CA SER A 100 8.69 5.96 -4.50
C SER A 100 10.02 5.30 -4.20
N HIS A 101 10.83 5.20 -5.24
CA HIS A 101 12.24 4.85 -5.21
C HIS A 101 13.07 6.09 -5.59
N PRO A 102 13.69 6.80 -4.63
CA PRO A 102 14.40 8.04 -4.89
C PRO A 102 15.59 7.88 -5.84
N ARG A 103 16.27 6.72 -5.80
CA ARG A 103 17.57 6.51 -6.45
C ARG A 103 17.67 5.19 -7.22
N THR A 104 16.57 4.46 -7.33
CA THR A 104 16.56 3.13 -7.96
C THR A 104 15.41 3.03 -8.96
N PRO A 105 15.49 2.09 -9.93
CA PRO A 105 14.42 1.86 -10.89
C PRO A 105 13.09 1.47 -10.22
N ALA A 106 11.99 1.60 -10.97
CA ALA A 106 10.65 1.23 -10.53
C ALA A 106 10.43 -0.30 -10.57
N LEU A 107 11.37 -1.06 -10.00
CA LEU A 107 11.36 -2.51 -9.90
C LEU A 107 11.23 -2.88 -8.41
N PRO A 108 10.34 -3.81 -8.03
CA PRO A 108 10.19 -4.23 -6.65
C PRO A 108 11.50 -4.84 -6.14
N SER A 109 11.97 -4.34 -5.00
CA SER A 109 13.03 -4.95 -4.21
C SER A 109 12.50 -6.15 -3.42
N HIS A 110 13.41 -6.90 -2.79
CA HIS A 110 13.06 -7.97 -1.84
C HIS A 110 12.15 -7.46 -0.71
N GLU A 111 12.47 -6.26 -0.21
CA GLU A 111 11.80 -5.65 0.93
C GLU A 111 10.38 -5.22 0.53
N ASP A 112 10.22 -4.65 -0.67
CA ASP A 112 8.93 -4.27 -1.22
C ASP A 112 7.99 -5.47 -1.31
N VAL A 113 8.44 -6.58 -1.91
CA VAL A 113 7.56 -7.74 -2.06
C VAL A 113 7.25 -8.38 -0.71
N SER A 114 8.18 -8.33 0.25
CA SER A 114 7.91 -8.76 1.62
C SER A 114 6.82 -7.91 2.28
N ALA A 115 6.86 -6.59 2.05
CA ALA A 115 5.81 -5.68 2.50
C ALA A 115 4.48 -5.97 1.78
N PHE A 116 4.48 -6.13 0.45
CA PHE A 116 3.28 -6.41 -0.35
C PHE A 116 2.57 -7.69 0.10
N ARG A 117 3.31 -8.71 0.57
CA ARG A 117 2.71 -9.98 1.07
C ARG A 117 1.81 -9.79 2.28
N LEU A 118 1.96 -8.68 3.00
CA LEU A 118 1.06 -8.32 4.10
C LEU A 118 -0.31 -7.83 3.58
N TRP A 119 -0.44 -7.63 2.27
CA TRP A 119 -1.61 -7.05 1.60
C TRP A 119 -2.05 -7.90 0.38
N PRO A 120 -2.28 -9.21 0.55
CA PRO A 120 -2.55 -10.10 -0.59
C PRO A 120 -3.84 -9.75 -1.35
N GLU A 121 -4.78 -9.08 -0.68
CA GLU A 121 -6.08 -8.68 -1.24
C GLU A 121 -6.04 -7.39 -2.06
N LEU A 122 -4.92 -6.65 -2.02
CA LEU A 122 -4.84 -5.38 -2.74
C LEU A 122 -4.69 -5.61 -4.25
N PRO A 123 -5.51 -4.92 -5.09
CA PRO A 123 -5.46 -5.13 -6.52
C PRO A 123 -4.14 -4.72 -7.20
N SER A 124 -3.40 -3.75 -6.63
CA SER A 124 -2.21 -3.20 -7.27
C SER A 124 -1.17 -2.64 -6.30
N PHE A 125 0.10 -2.66 -6.73
CA PHE A 125 1.25 -2.09 -6.04
C PHE A 125 2.03 -1.20 -7.02
N TRP A 126 2.23 0.07 -6.66
CA TRP A 126 2.76 1.08 -7.55
C TRP A 126 4.14 1.53 -7.05
N ILE A 127 5.10 1.61 -7.97
CA ILE A 127 6.44 2.11 -7.67
C ILE A 127 6.73 3.28 -8.60
N VAL A 128 7.13 4.40 -8.02
CA VAL A 128 7.58 5.60 -8.75
C VAL A 128 9.08 5.77 -8.59
N SER A 129 9.83 5.52 -9.65
CA SER A 129 11.25 5.83 -9.67
C SER A 129 11.48 7.31 -9.93
N LEU A 130 12.29 7.92 -9.06
CA LEU A 130 12.77 9.29 -9.16
C LEU A 130 14.26 9.36 -9.56
N GLU A 131 14.85 8.22 -9.96
CA GLU A 131 16.26 8.11 -10.35
C GLU A 131 16.62 9.04 -11.52
N ARG A 132 15.63 9.40 -12.34
CA ARG A 132 15.78 10.22 -13.54
C ARG A 132 15.03 11.54 -13.40
N SER A 133 15.38 12.51 -14.23
CA SER A 133 14.68 13.81 -14.29
C SER A 133 13.20 13.69 -14.63
N VAL A 134 12.82 12.64 -15.37
CA VAL A 134 11.42 12.28 -15.64
C VAL A 134 11.09 11.04 -14.82
N PRO A 135 10.16 11.13 -13.85
CA PRO A 135 9.75 9.99 -13.04
C PRO A 135 9.22 8.83 -13.89
N GLN A 136 9.49 7.61 -13.46
CA GLN A 136 8.97 6.39 -14.10
C GLN A 136 8.05 5.66 -13.14
N THR A 137 6.80 5.43 -13.53
CA THR A 137 5.87 4.62 -12.76
C THR A 137 5.78 3.21 -13.32
N ALA A 138 5.81 2.21 -12.43
CA ALA A 138 5.46 0.83 -12.75
C ALA A 138 4.39 0.35 -11.77
N VAL A 139 3.45 -0.44 -12.27
CA VAL A 139 2.38 -1.02 -11.46
C VAL A 139 2.43 -2.53 -11.55
N TYR A 140 2.25 -3.20 -10.42
CA TYR A 140 2.34 -4.63 -10.25
C TYR A 140 1.08 -5.18 -9.59
N ALA A 141 0.78 -6.45 -9.84
CA ALA A 141 -0.19 -7.23 -9.08
C ALA A 141 0.32 -8.65 -8.88
N TRP A 142 -0.25 -9.37 -7.92
CA TRP A 142 0.02 -10.78 -7.74
C TRP A 142 -0.29 -11.56 -9.02
N GLU A 143 0.63 -12.45 -9.38
CA GLU A 143 0.42 -13.47 -10.41
C GLU A 143 -0.33 -14.63 -9.77
N GLU A 144 -1.52 -14.94 -10.30
CA GLU A 144 -2.25 -16.12 -9.88
C GLU A 144 -1.47 -17.36 -10.33
N PRO A 145 -1.28 -18.36 -9.47
CA PRO A 145 -0.87 -19.67 -9.94
C PRO A 145 -1.87 -20.08 -11.02
N LEU A 146 -1.39 -20.38 -12.23
CA LEU A 146 -2.23 -21.07 -13.21
C LEU A 146 -2.70 -22.34 -12.49
N GLU A 147 -3.96 -22.39 -12.08
CA GLU A 147 -4.56 -23.64 -11.63
C GLU A 147 -4.36 -24.61 -12.78
N SER A 148 -3.41 -25.52 -12.57
CA SER A 148 -3.02 -26.51 -13.55
C SER A 148 -4.26 -27.35 -13.72
N GLY A 149 -4.97 -27.15 -14.83
CA GLY A 149 -6.29 -27.71 -15.05
C GLY A 149 -6.30 -29.16 -14.61
N SER A 150 -7.05 -29.45 -13.55
CA SER A 150 -7.40 -30.79 -13.17
C SER A 150 -8.27 -31.34 -14.30
N GLY A 151 -7.61 -31.86 -15.33
CA GLY A 151 -8.19 -32.71 -16.35
C GLY A 151 -8.52 -34.07 -15.73
N ALA A 152 -9.44 -34.07 -14.75
CA ALA A 152 -10.12 -35.28 -14.33
C ALA A 152 -11.28 -35.50 -15.30
N SER A 153 -11.12 -36.53 -16.12
CA SER A 153 -12.15 -37.08 -17.02
C SER A 153 -13.47 -37.35 -16.28
N PRO A 154 -14.64 -37.19 -16.93
CA PRO A 154 -15.93 -37.47 -16.31
C PRO A 154 -16.13 -38.99 -16.18
N GLY A 155 -16.05 -39.50 -14.95
CA GLY A 155 -16.57 -40.81 -14.55
C GLY A 155 -18.03 -40.68 -14.09
N PRO A 156 -18.88 -41.70 -14.31
CA PRO A 156 -20.33 -41.53 -14.28
C PRO A 156 -20.91 -41.51 -12.87
N SER A 157 -21.92 -40.64 -12.73
CA SER A 157 -23.16 -40.77 -11.96
C SER A 157 -23.26 -41.90 -10.94
N GLU A 158 -23.37 -41.54 -9.66
CA GLU A 158 -24.32 -42.20 -8.76
C GLU A 158 -25.04 -41.17 -7.86
N SER A 159 -26.33 -41.42 -7.75
CA SER A 159 -27.39 -40.65 -7.13
C SER A 159 -27.66 -41.08 -5.68
N SER A 160 -27.99 -40.13 -4.79
CA SER A 160 -29.05 -40.22 -3.75
C SER A 160 -28.92 -38.99 -2.82
N VAL A 161 -29.89 -38.07 -2.77
CA VAL A 161 -31.11 -38.07 -1.93
C VAL A 161 -30.81 -38.22 -0.43
N SER A 162 -30.94 -37.15 0.37
CA SER A 162 -32.08 -36.95 1.30
C SER A 162 -31.84 -35.88 2.39
N ALA A 163 -32.85 -35.02 2.53
CA ALA A 163 -33.47 -34.47 3.75
C ALA A 163 -32.67 -33.64 4.81
N ASN A 164 -33.01 -32.35 4.82
CA ASN A 164 -33.61 -31.56 5.93
C ASN A 164 -33.16 -31.82 7.38
N LYS A 165 -32.66 -30.77 8.05
CA LYS A 165 -33.33 -30.25 9.27
C LYS A 165 -32.87 -28.84 9.65
N ALA A 166 -33.81 -27.91 9.66
CA ALA A 166 -33.71 -26.62 10.34
C ALA A 166 -33.84 -26.82 11.86
N VAL A 167 -33.03 -26.11 12.64
CA VAL A 167 -33.24 -25.91 14.08
C VAL A 167 -33.14 -24.41 14.35
N THR A 168 -34.27 -23.88 14.81
CA THR A 168 -34.46 -22.54 15.34
C THR A 168 -34.06 -22.53 16.81
N THR A 169 -33.28 -21.55 17.25
CA THR A 169 -33.29 -21.10 18.64
C THR A 169 -33.16 -19.58 18.71
N VAL A 170 -34.16 -19.00 19.37
CA VAL A 170 -34.31 -17.64 19.84
C VAL A 170 -33.39 -17.45 21.05
N ASP A 171 -32.66 -16.33 21.17
CA ASP A 171 -32.68 -15.56 22.41
C ASP A 171 -32.11 -14.14 22.27
N THR A 172 -32.46 -13.35 23.27
CA THR A 172 -32.75 -11.93 23.33
C THR A 172 -31.58 -11.23 24.03
N GLY A 173 -31.07 -10.13 23.47
CA GLY A 173 -29.92 -9.43 24.07
C GLY A 173 -29.85 -7.96 23.65
N GLN A 174 -30.69 -7.15 24.28
CA GLN A 174 -30.79 -5.70 24.05
C GLN A 174 -29.64 -4.98 24.77
N ILE A 175 -28.64 -4.49 24.03
CA ILE A 175 -27.57 -3.64 24.57
C ILE A 175 -27.82 -2.19 24.17
N ARG A 176 -28.07 -1.33 25.16
CA ARG A 176 -28.08 0.14 25.00
C ARG A 176 -26.65 0.61 24.83
N ILE A 177 -26.35 1.23 23.69
CA ILE A 177 -25.10 1.96 23.48
C ILE A 177 -25.39 3.45 23.57
N VAL A 178 -24.73 4.11 24.51
CA VAL A 178 -24.75 5.56 24.72
C VAL A 178 -23.73 6.18 23.76
N SER A 179 -24.18 7.11 22.93
CA SER A 179 -23.34 7.84 21.97
C SER A 179 -22.33 8.74 22.68
N PRO A 180 -21.03 8.72 22.30
CA PRO A 180 -20.12 9.81 22.63
C PRO A 180 -20.23 10.92 21.58
N SER A 181 -20.37 12.13 22.11
CA SER A 181 -20.36 13.42 21.41
C SER A 181 -19.10 13.59 20.55
N VAL A 182 -19.30 13.89 19.27
CA VAL A 182 -18.27 14.25 18.29
C VAL A 182 -17.66 15.59 18.70
N LYS A 183 -16.36 15.61 19.04
CA LYS A 183 -15.58 16.85 19.14
C LYS A 183 -14.91 17.13 17.80
N GLU A 184 -15.36 18.21 17.21
CA GLU A 184 -14.85 18.90 16.03
C GLU A 184 -13.36 19.27 16.23
N TRP A 185 -12.46 18.76 15.39
CA TRP A 185 -11.07 19.22 15.37
C TRP A 185 -10.96 20.42 14.43
N ARG A 186 -10.88 21.61 15.04
CA ARG A 186 -10.42 22.84 14.39
C ARG A 186 -8.93 22.71 14.09
N THR A 187 -8.57 22.91 12.83
CA THR A 187 -7.19 23.16 12.41
C THR A 187 -6.83 24.59 12.78
N ASP A 188 -6.11 24.78 13.88
CA ASP A 188 -5.47 26.05 14.18
C ASP A 188 -4.20 26.21 13.34
N ARG A 189 -4.24 27.31 12.59
CA ARG A 189 -3.22 27.89 11.73
C ARG A 189 -1.99 28.25 12.58
N ILE A 190 -0.88 27.54 12.39
CA ILE A 190 0.41 27.93 12.97
C ILE A 190 1.02 28.99 12.05
N GLU A 191 0.99 30.24 12.49
CA GLU A 191 1.76 31.36 11.96
C GLU A 191 3.26 31.20 12.32
N PRO A 192 4.19 31.64 11.47
CA PRO A 192 5.62 31.48 11.69
C PRO A 192 6.15 32.50 12.71
N VAL A 193 6.83 32.03 13.75
CA VAL A 193 7.53 32.90 14.72
C VAL A 193 8.95 33.15 14.23
N GLU A 194 9.29 34.44 14.16
CA GLU A 194 10.56 35.00 13.71
C GLU A 194 11.75 34.61 14.60
N ALA A 195 12.92 34.63 13.94
CA ALA A 195 14.22 34.30 14.48
C ALA A 195 14.70 35.24 15.59
N THR A 196 15.38 34.68 16.58
CA THR A 196 16.27 35.44 17.46
C THR A 196 17.50 34.60 17.82
N THR A 197 18.65 34.95 17.25
CA THR A 197 20.00 34.72 17.83
C THR A 197 20.23 35.74 18.97
N PRO A 198 21.29 35.67 19.82
CA PRO A 198 22.52 34.87 19.74
C PRO A 198 22.94 34.19 21.07
N PHE A 199 23.87 33.24 21.04
CA PHE A 199 24.98 33.24 22.02
C PHE A 199 26.14 32.34 21.62
N ASP A 200 27.32 32.91 21.80
CA ASP A 200 28.67 32.41 21.59
C ASP A 200 29.13 31.64 22.83
N GLN A 201 29.73 30.46 22.66
CA GLN A 201 30.79 29.99 23.56
C GLN A 201 31.63 28.87 22.96
N SER A 202 32.93 29.11 23.09
CA SER A 202 34.07 28.41 22.55
C SER A 202 34.49 27.20 23.38
N ASP A 203 35.09 26.25 22.66
CA ASP A 203 36.15 25.31 23.04
C ASP A 203 36.05 24.48 24.33
N LYS A 204 36.03 23.15 24.12
CA LYS A 204 37.00 22.25 24.77
C LYS A 204 37.12 20.92 24.01
N THR A 205 38.31 20.76 23.43
CA THR A 205 38.95 19.50 23.06
C THR A 205 38.99 18.52 24.24
N THR A 206 38.92 17.20 23.98
CA THR A 206 39.90 16.18 24.46
C THR A 206 39.46 14.74 24.15
N SER A 207 40.35 14.05 23.43
CA SER A 207 40.71 12.63 23.52
C SER A 207 39.79 11.52 22.99
N LEU A 208 40.18 11.07 21.79
CA LEU A 208 39.97 9.72 21.24
C LEU A 208 40.81 8.68 22.00
N SER A 209 40.17 7.67 22.57
CA SER A 209 40.82 6.40 22.93
C SER A 209 40.37 5.28 21.99
N ARG A 210 41.38 4.74 21.31
CA ARG A 210 41.37 3.65 20.34
C ARG A 210 40.95 2.33 21.00
N LEU A 211 39.92 1.68 20.45
CA LEU A 211 39.69 0.24 20.64
C LEU A 211 40.03 -0.48 19.33
N ARG A 212 41.12 -1.26 19.38
CA ARG A 212 41.55 -2.16 18.30
C ARG A 212 40.58 -3.34 18.25
N VAL A 213 39.83 -3.45 17.17
CA VAL A 213 39.12 -4.69 16.78
C VAL A 213 39.96 -5.37 15.71
N GLY A 214 40.35 -6.62 15.95
CA GLY A 214 41.12 -7.43 15.00
C GLY A 214 40.31 -7.80 13.75
N PRO A 215 40.96 -8.28 12.68
CA PRO A 215 40.29 -8.62 11.43
C PRO A 215 39.48 -9.92 11.61
N GLY A 216 38.22 -9.78 11.99
CA GLY A 216 37.22 -10.85 11.89
C GLY A 216 36.94 -11.14 10.42
N ARG A 217 37.02 -12.42 10.04
CA ARG A 217 36.60 -12.93 8.73
C ARG A 217 35.25 -12.30 8.31
N PRO A 218 35.09 -11.82 7.07
CA PRO A 218 33.78 -11.47 6.58
C PRO A 218 32.87 -12.71 6.66
N PRO A 219 31.64 -12.59 7.18
CA PRO A 219 30.68 -13.68 7.08
C PRO A 219 30.53 -14.03 5.61
N ARG A 220 30.61 -15.34 5.31
CA ARG A 220 30.29 -15.88 3.99
C ARG A 220 28.97 -15.27 3.54
N SER A 221 28.97 -14.63 2.38
CA SER A 221 27.75 -14.17 1.75
C SER A 221 26.81 -15.36 1.67
N VAL A 222 25.71 -15.28 2.42
CA VAL A 222 24.54 -16.10 2.14
C VAL A 222 24.13 -15.64 0.76
N ALA A 223 24.42 -16.45 -0.26
CA ALA A 223 23.99 -16.19 -1.62
C ALA A 223 22.52 -15.81 -1.56
N ALA A 224 22.21 -14.56 -1.93
CA ALA A 224 20.86 -14.09 -2.10
C ALA A 224 20.17 -15.12 -2.99
N ARG A 225 19.21 -15.87 -2.44
CA ARG A 225 18.37 -16.76 -3.25
C ARG A 225 17.80 -15.87 -4.34
N ALA A 226 18.14 -16.18 -5.59
CA ALA A 226 17.59 -15.49 -6.74
C ALA A 226 16.07 -15.50 -6.58
N TRP A 227 15.50 -14.30 -6.47
CA TRP A 227 14.09 -14.11 -6.22
C TRP A 227 13.26 -14.63 -7.39
N ASP A 228 12.14 -15.29 -7.09
CA ASP A 228 11.22 -15.73 -8.12
C ASP A 228 10.35 -14.55 -8.53
N SER A 229 10.80 -13.83 -9.57
CA SER A 229 10.06 -12.72 -10.18
C SER A 229 8.69 -13.13 -10.74
N ARG A 230 8.34 -14.43 -10.72
CA ARG A 230 7.05 -15.01 -11.14
C ARG A 230 5.90 -14.81 -10.16
N LEU A 231 6.09 -14.07 -9.07
CA LEU A 231 4.99 -13.76 -8.13
C LEU A 231 4.26 -12.48 -8.48
N LEU A 232 4.88 -11.57 -9.22
CA LEU A 232 4.29 -10.30 -9.59
C LEU A 232 4.28 -10.13 -11.10
N ARG A 233 3.12 -9.83 -11.65
CA ARG A 233 2.99 -9.39 -13.04
C ARG A 233 2.90 -7.88 -13.11
N LYS A 234 3.53 -7.28 -14.12
CA LYS A 234 3.41 -5.84 -14.40
C LYS A 234 2.05 -5.58 -15.07
N ILE A 235 1.33 -4.57 -14.60
CA ILE A 235 0.05 -4.11 -15.18
C ILE A 235 0.32 -2.87 -16.06
N PRO A 236 -0.26 -2.81 -17.27
CA PRO A 236 -0.30 -1.59 -18.06
C PRO A 236 -0.98 -0.43 -17.32
N LEU A 237 -0.28 0.69 -17.21
CA LEU A 237 -0.79 1.98 -16.74
C LEU A 237 -1.04 2.89 -17.94
N TYR A 238 -2.28 3.32 -18.12
CA TYR A 238 -2.67 4.25 -19.16
C TYR A 238 -3.01 5.61 -18.56
N ILE A 239 -2.36 6.65 -19.07
CA ILE A 239 -2.75 8.03 -18.82
C ILE A 239 -3.77 8.38 -19.91
N GLU A 240 -5.00 8.68 -19.49
CA GLU A 240 -6.09 8.95 -20.44
C GLU A 240 -5.77 10.15 -21.32
N ALA A 241 -6.32 10.20 -22.54
CA ALA A 241 -6.23 11.42 -23.33
C ALA A 241 -7.10 12.52 -22.69
N PRO A 242 -6.69 13.80 -22.78
CA PRO A 242 -7.50 14.92 -22.31
C PRO A 242 -8.85 15.04 -23.04
#